data_AF-A0A8S4ETM5-F1
#
_entry.id   AF-A0A8S4ETM5-F1
#
_cell.length_a   1.000
_cell.length_b   1.000
_cell.length_c   1.000
_cell.angle_alpha   90.00
_cell.angle_beta   90.00
_cell.angle_gamma   90.00
#
_symmetry.space_group_name_H-M   'P 1'
#
loop_
_entity.id
_entity.type
_entity.pdbx_description
1 polymer ?
#
loop_
_entity_poly.entity_id
_entity_poly.type
_entity_poly.pdbx_seq_one_letter_code
_entity_poly.pdbx_strand_id
1 'polypeptide(L)'
;MDKRKMLPKRARMDSMRGPINNGPLQSRPLVALLDGRDCTVEMPILKDVATVAFCDAQSTSEIHEKVLNEAVGALMWHTIILTKEDLEKFKALRIIVRIGSGVDNIDVKAAGELGETRHYT
;
A
#
# COMPACT_ATOMS: atom_id res chain seq x y z
N MET A 1 27.39 17.69 -58.50
CA MET A 1 26.57 18.71 -57.81
C MET A 1 25.47 18.00 -57.04
N ASP A 2 25.87 17.59 -55.85
CA ASP A 2 25.16 16.78 -54.89
C ASP A 2 24.06 17.57 -54.18
N LYS A 3 22.82 17.06 -54.21
CA LYS A 3 21.78 17.46 -53.25
C LYS A 3 21.17 16.20 -52.59
N ARG A 4 21.97 15.72 -51.64
CA ARG A 4 21.64 15.09 -50.35
C ARG A 4 20.42 14.16 -50.24
N LYS A 5 20.81 12.91 -49.99
CA LYS A 5 20.11 11.73 -49.46
C LYS A 5 19.09 11.97 -48.36
N MET A 6 18.08 11.10 -48.41
CA MET A 6 17.11 10.67 -47.40
C MET A 6 17.73 10.44 -46.00
N LEU A 7 16.98 10.76 -44.93
CA LEU A 7 16.72 9.92 -43.74
C LEU A 7 15.98 10.71 -42.64
N PRO A 8 14.91 10.16 -42.03
CA PRO A 8 14.35 10.70 -40.80
C PRO A 8 15.24 10.34 -39.60
N LYS A 9 15.53 11.31 -38.73
CA LYS A 9 16.27 11.14 -37.46
C LYS A 9 15.56 12.02 -36.43
N ARG A 10 15.21 11.61 -35.21
CA ARG A 10 15.50 10.40 -34.44
C ARG A 10 14.50 10.43 -33.28
N ALA A 11 13.57 9.48 -33.19
CA ALA A 11 12.89 9.22 -31.92
C ALA A 11 13.96 8.67 -30.95
N ARG A 12 14.11 9.28 -29.78
CA ARG A 12 14.99 8.76 -28.72
C ARG A 12 14.39 7.46 -28.19
N MET A 13 14.92 6.34 -28.67
CA MET A 13 14.80 5.02 -28.07
C MET A 13 15.95 4.86 -27.07
N ASP A 14 15.61 4.79 -25.79
CA ASP A 14 16.28 4.04 -24.70
C ASP A 14 15.35 4.21 -23.47
N SER A 15 14.69 3.23 -22.86
CA SER A 15 15.10 1.85 -22.63
C SER A 15 13.87 0.90 -22.59
N MET A 16 13.89 -0.09 -23.47
CA MET A 16 13.62 -1.51 -23.18
C MET A 16 12.82 -1.84 -21.90
N ARG A 17 11.50 -1.85 -21.99
CA ARG A 17 10.68 -2.92 -21.40
C ARG A 17 9.75 -3.41 -22.48
N GLY A 18 10.03 -4.58 -23.05
CA GLY A 18 9.06 -5.29 -23.88
C GLY A 18 7.75 -5.48 -23.12
N PRO A 19 6.65 -5.87 -23.78
CA PRO A 19 5.47 -6.30 -23.06
C PRO A 19 5.90 -7.49 -22.20
N ILE A 20 6.03 -7.25 -20.89
CA ILE A 20 6.34 -8.32 -19.95
C ILE A 20 5.12 -9.22 -20.00
N ASN A 21 5.30 -10.36 -20.65
CA ASN A 21 4.43 -11.52 -20.54
C ASN A 21 4.45 -11.97 -19.08
N ASN A 22 3.70 -11.29 -18.23
CA ASN A 22 3.40 -11.76 -16.90
C ASN A 22 2.20 -12.70 -17.04
N GLY A 23 2.43 -13.97 -16.71
CA GLY A 23 1.36 -14.90 -16.35
C GLY A 23 0.42 -14.30 -15.27
N PRO A 24 -0.65 -15.01 -14.89
CA PRO A 24 -1.84 -14.44 -14.24
C PRO A 24 -1.43 -13.37 -13.23
N LEU A 25 -1.84 -12.13 -13.56
CA LEU A 25 -1.48 -10.89 -12.89
C LEU A 25 -1.53 -11.10 -11.37
N GLN A 26 -0.41 -11.45 -10.74
CA GLN A 26 -0.33 -11.44 -9.29
C GLN A 26 -0.36 -9.97 -8.90
N SER A 27 -1.56 -9.45 -8.64
CA SER A 27 -1.74 -8.09 -8.16
C SER A 27 -0.92 -7.97 -6.88
N ARG A 28 0.06 -7.04 -6.90
CA ARG A 28 0.86 -6.74 -5.72
C ARG A 28 -0.11 -6.40 -4.59
N PRO A 29 -0.01 -7.05 -3.41
CA PRO A 29 -0.96 -6.83 -2.33
C PRO A 29 -0.98 -5.34 -1.95
N LEU A 30 -2.17 -4.83 -1.63
CA LEU A 30 -2.32 -3.45 -1.17
C LEU A 30 -1.96 -3.37 0.32
N VAL A 31 -1.01 -2.51 0.66
CA VAL A 31 -0.66 -2.16 2.04
C VAL A 31 -0.98 -0.68 2.24
N ALA A 32 -1.70 -0.36 3.30
CA ALA A 32 -2.12 1.00 3.60
C ALA A 32 -1.38 1.56 4.80
N LEU A 33 -0.83 2.76 4.68
CA LEU A 33 -0.34 3.56 5.79
C LEU A 33 -1.47 4.52 6.19
N LEU A 34 -2.07 4.28 7.35
CA LEU A 34 -3.33 4.91 7.74
C LEU A 34 -3.14 6.36 8.17
N ASP A 35 -2.34 6.59 9.20
CA ASP A 35 -2.13 7.89 9.85
C ASP A 35 -0.71 8.43 9.64
N GLY A 36 -0.05 7.96 8.56
CA GLY A 36 1.33 8.28 8.31
C GLY A 36 1.62 9.39 7.31
N ARG A 37 2.33 10.41 7.79
CA ARG A 37 2.74 11.59 7.01
C ARG A 37 4.12 11.46 6.38
N ASP A 38 5.06 10.83 7.07
CA ASP A 38 6.44 10.68 6.62
C ASP A 38 6.72 9.24 6.19
N CYS A 39 6.78 9.01 4.88
CA CYS A 39 6.86 7.66 4.29
C CYS A 39 8.26 7.34 3.74
N THR A 40 9.27 8.10 4.17
CA THR A 40 10.63 8.04 3.63
C THR A 40 11.33 6.71 3.92
N VAL A 41 10.88 5.98 4.95
CA VAL A 41 11.47 4.71 5.39
C VAL A 41 10.70 3.52 4.83
N GLU A 42 9.37 3.53 4.90
CA GLU A 42 8.49 2.42 4.57
C GLU A 42 8.38 2.22 3.05
N MET A 43 8.32 3.32 2.29
CA MET A 43 8.10 3.27 0.85
C MET A 43 9.28 2.62 0.09
N PRO A 44 10.56 2.92 0.37
CA PRO A 44 11.69 2.20 -0.23
C PRO A 44 11.71 0.70 0.06
N ILE A 45 11.18 0.27 1.22
CA ILE A 45 11.14 -1.14 1.64
C ILE A 45 9.97 -1.87 0.96
N LEU A 46 8.80 -1.24 0.95
CA LEU A 46 7.56 -1.87 0.50
C LEU A 46 7.30 -1.75 -1.01
N LYS A 47 7.89 -0.76 -1.70
CA LYS A 47 7.65 -0.52 -3.15
C LYS A 47 7.90 -1.75 -4.03
N ASP A 48 8.87 -2.58 -3.64
CA ASP A 48 9.28 -3.74 -4.43
C ASP A 48 8.46 -4.99 -4.08
N VAL A 49 7.68 -4.98 -2.99
CA VAL A 49 6.91 -6.11 -2.47
C VAL A 49 5.40 -5.92 -2.59
N ALA A 50 4.90 -4.69 -2.40
CA ALA A 50 3.49 -4.36 -2.28
C ALA A 50 3.15 -3.04 -2.98
N THR A 51 1.87 -2.85 -3.27
CA THR A 51 1.34 -1.52 -3.63
C THR A 51 1.07 -0.78 -2.33
N VAL A 52 1.66 0.40 -2.13
CA VAL A 52 1.45 1.19 -0.90
C VAL A 52 0.44 2.30 -1.16
N ALA A 53 -0.57 2.42 -0.30
CA ALA A 53 -1.52 3.52 -0.26
C ALA A 53 -1.31 4.36 1.01
N PHE A 54 -1.48 5.67 0.88
CA PHE A 54 -1.35 6.63 1.98
C PHE A 54 -2.67 7.31 2.21
N CYS A 55 -3.15 7.28 3.45
CA CYS A 55 -4.43 7.89 3.80
C CYS A 55 -4.26 9.24 4.51
N ASP A 56 -3.17 9.44 5.28
CA ASP A 56 -3.01 10.59 6.20
C ASP A 56 -4.30 10.88 7.00
N ALA A 57 -4.93 9.80 7.44
CA ALA A 57 -6.23 9.82 8.07
C ALA A 57 -6.09 9.92 9.59
N GLN A 58 -6.88 10.77 10.22
CA GLN A 58 -7.00 10.80 11.68
C GLN A 58 -8.09 9.86 12.18
N SER A 59 -9.01 9.47 11.30
CA SER A 59 -10.13 8.59 11.58
C SER A 59 -10.40 7.63 10.43
N THR A 60 -11.01 6.47 10.70
CA THR A 60 -11.29 5.46 9.67
C THR A 60 -12.26 5.95 8.59
N SER A 61 -13.09 6.94 8.91
CA SER A 61 -14.02 7.59 7.99
C SER A 61 -13.34 8.35 6.86
N GLU A 62 -12.08 8.76 7.05
CA GLU A 62 -11.27 9.45 6.03
C GLU A 62 -10.58 8.46 5.08
N ILE A 63 -10.60 7.16 5.40
CA ILE A 63 -9.96 6.13 4.59
C ILE A 63 -10.83 5.84 3.35
N HIS A 64 -10.20 5.91 2.17
CA HIS A 64 -10.88 5.64 0.91
C HIS A 64 -11.42 4.19 0.85
N GLU A 65 -12.64 3.99 0.35
CA GLU A 65 -13.31 2.67 0.33
C GLU A 65 -12.47 1.59 -0.35
N LYS A 66 -11.72 1.93 -1.40
CA LYS A 66 -10.77 1.00 -2.04
C LYS A 66 -9.77 0.39 -1.05
N VAL A 67 -9.23 1.20 -0.13
CA VAL A 67 -8.32 0.72 0.91
C VAL A 67 -9.03 -0.23 1.86
N LEU A 68 -10.24 0.13 2.33
CA LEU A 68 -11.02 -0.73 3.21
C LEU A 68 -11.38 -2.09 2.56
N ASN A 69 -11.64 -2.08 1.25
CA ASN A 69 -12.04 -3.29 0.53
C ASN A 69 -10.84 -4.16 0.10
N GLU A 70 -9.71 -3.56 -0.29
CA GLU A 70 -8.59 -4.28 -0.94
C GLU A 70 -7.33 -4.38 -0.08
N ALA A 71 -7.18 -3.56 0.98
CA ALA A 71 -5.95 -3.57 1.77
C ALA A 71 -5.80 -4.89 2.50
N VAL A 72 -4.67 -5.54 2.24
CA VAL A 72 -4.27 -6.81 2.85
C VAL A 72 -3.45 -6.56 4.12
N GLY A 73 -2.73 -5.42 4.17
CA GLY A 73 -2.00 -5.00 5.35
C GLY A 73 -2.25 -3.54 5.67
N ALA A 74 -2.26 -3.19 6.95
CA ALA A 74 -2.32 -1.82 7.43
C ALA A 74 -1.14 -1.52 8.35
N LEU A 75 -0.55 -0.34 8.16
CA LEU A 75 0.48 0.24 9.00
C LEU A 75 -0.11 1.48 9.67
N MET A 76 0.08 1.60 10.98
CA MET A 76 -0.45 2.74 11.72
C MET A 76 0.44 3.16 12.90
N TRP A 77 0.47 4.46 13.15
CA TRP A 77 0.98 5.17 14.32
C TRP A 77 -0.12 5.28 15.41
N HIS A 78 0.04 6.25 16.32
CA HIS A 78 -0.78 6.41 17.53
C HIS A 78 -1.99 7.31 17.32
N THR A 79 -2.15 7.89 16.13
CA THR A 79 -3.14 8.96 15.91
C THR A 79 -4.51 8.35 15.69
N ILE A 80 -4.60 7.33 14.84
CA ILE A 80 -5.85 6.66 14.53
C ILE A 80 -6.13 5.55 15.56
N ILE A 81 -7.40 5.42 15.94
CA ILE A 81 -7.89 4.37 16.82
C ILE A 81 -8.70 3.39 15.97
N LEU A 82 -8.41 2.10 16.07
CA LEU A 82 -9.16 1.04 15.41
C LEU A 82 -10.02 0.30 16.43
N THR A 83 -11.29 0.66 16.47
CA THR A 83 -12.30 -0.06 17.25
C THR A 83 -12.76 -1.32 16.51
N LYS A 84 -13.49 -2.20 17.19
CA LYS A 84 -14.12 -3.36 16.56
C LYS A 84 -14.95 -2.98 15.30
N GLU A 85 -15.74 -1.92 15.40
CA GLU A 85 -16.58 -1.45 14.27
C GLU A 85 -15.74 -0.99 13.08
N ASP A 86 -14.55 -0.43 13.35
CA ASP A 86 -13.62 0.00 12.31
C ASP A 86 -12.93 -1.19 11.65
N LEU A 87 -12.55 -2.19 12.43
CA LEU A 87 -11.95 -3.42 11.93
C LEU A 87 -12.93 -4.17 11.01
N GLU A 88 -14.22 -4.21 11.34
CA GLU A 88 -15.26 -4.83 10.51
C GLU A 88 -15.47 -4.12 9.15
N LYS A 89 -15.03 -2.87 8.99
CA LYS A 89 -15.06 -2.17 7.69
C LYS A 89 -14.02 -2.72 6.72
N PHE A 90 -12.95 -3.31 7.22
CA PHE A 90 -11.93 -3.93 6.38
C PHE A 90 -12.39 -5.33 5.94
N LYS A 91 -12.36 -5.59 4.64
CA LYS A 91 -12.89 -6.85 4.07
C LYS A 91 -11.82 -7.88 3.73
N ALA A 92 -10.60 -7.43 3.53
CA ALA A 92 -9.50 -8.24 3.00
C ALA A 92 -8.22 -8.10 3.83
N LEU A 93 -8.31 -7.41 4.98
CA LEU A 93 -7.17 -7.12 5.82
C LEU A 93 -6.70 -8.42 6.48
N ARG A 94 -5.40 -8.54 6.71
CA ARG A 94 -4.80 -9.79 7.23
C ARG A 94 -3.72 -9.54 8.25
N ILE A 95 -3.20 -8.32 8.26
CA ILE A 95 -2.17 -7.92 9.19
C ILE A 95 -2.30 -6.43 9.47
N ILE A 96 -2.27 -6.08 10.76
CA ILE A 96 -2.12 -4.72 11.24
C ILE A 96 -0.79 -4.63 11.97
N VAL A 97 0.05 -3.72 11.51
CA VAL A 97 1.36 -3.45 12.11
C VAL A 97 1.32 -2.06 12.73
N ARG A 98 1.46 -2.03 14.05
CA ARG A 98 1.47 -0.82 14.84
C ARG A 98 2.92 -0.35 14.99
N ILE A 99 3.25 0.79 14.41
CA ILE A 99 4.60 1.36 14.51
C ILE A 99 4.74 2.06 15.87
N GLY A 100 5.32 1.37 16.84
CA GLY A 100 5.52 1.84 18.20
C GLY A 100 5.32 0.73 19.23
N SER A 101 5.60 1.03 20.51
CA SER A 101 5.54 0.02 21.58
C SER A 101 4.14 -0.18 22.18
N GLY A 102 3.21 0.75 21.95
CA GLY A 102 1.85 0.72 22.50
C GLY A 102 0.83 0.11 21.53
N VAL A 103 -0.19 -0.55 22.07
CA VAL A 103 -1.28 -1.23 21.33
C VAL A 103 -2.67 -0.84 21.82
N ASP A 104 -2.74 0.14 22.70
CA ASP A 104 -3.96 0.63 23.35
C ASP A 104 -4.97 1.22 22.36
N ASN A 105 -4.51 1.64 21.19
CA ASN A 105 -5.34 2.21 20.13
C ASN A 105 -5.90 1.18 19.14
N ILE A 106 -5.69 -0.12 19.36
CA ILE A 106 -6.26 -1.19 18.55
C ILE A 106 -7.01 -2.16 19.46
N ASP A 107 -8.25 -2.51 19.09
CA ASP A 107 -8.96 -3.63 19.73
C ASP A 107 -8.35 -4.96 19.27
N VAL A 108 -7.22 -5.34 19.89
CA VAL A 108 -6.45 -6.56 19.55
C VAL A 108 -7.30 -7.82 19.68
N LYS A 109 -8.29 -7.81 20.59
CA LYS A 109 -9.18 -8.95 20.78
C LYS A 109 -10.10 -9.12 19.57
N ALA A 110 -10.77 -8.06 19.15
CA ALA A 110 -11.60 -8.08 17.94
C ALA A 110 -10.76 -8.41 16.69
N ALA A 111 -9.57 -7.83 16.58
CA ALA A 111 -8.65 -8.04 15.46
C ALA A 111 -8.13 -9.49 15.38
N GLY A 112 -8.00 -10.17 16.54
CA GLY A 112 -7.68 -11.59 16.62
C GLY A 112 -8.85 -12.50 16.23
N GLU A 113 -10.07 -12.14 16.61
CA GLU A 113 -11.30 -12.89 16.27
C GLU A 113 -11.62 -12.82 14.77
N LEU A 114 -11.34 -11.69 14.12
CA LEU A 114 -11.49 -11.51 12.67
C LEU A 114 -10.44 -12.29 11.85
N GLY A 115 -9.43 -12.89 12.50
CA GLY A 115 -8.37 -13.64 11.83
C GLY A 115 -7.28 -12.77 11.19
N GLU A 116 -7.28 -11.47 11.47
CA GLU A 116 -6.54 -10.46 10.70
C GLU A 116 -5.28 -9.91 11.40
N THR A 117 -4.82 -10.47 12.52
CA THR A 117 -3.72 -9.80 13.26
C THR A 117 -2.69 -10.74 13.85
N ARG A 118 -1.51 -10.77 13.21
CA ARG A 118 -0.24 -11.01 13.91
C ARG A 118 0.39 -9.67 14.18
N HIS A 119 0.38 -9.30 15.45
CA HIS A 119 0.97 -8.06 15.93
C HIS A 119 2.49 -8.22 16.07
N TYR A 120 3.25 -7.27 15.55
CA TYR A 120 4.69 -7.15 15.76
C TYR A 120 4.98 -5.75 16.30
N THR A 121 5.46 -5.67 17.55
CA THR A 121 6.15 -4.51 18.13
C THR A 121 7.62 -4.52 17.78
#